data_AF-A0A9D6QML8-F1
#
_entry.id   AF-A0A9D6QML8-F1
#
_cell.length_a   1.000
_cell.length_b   1.000
_cell.length_c   1.000
_cell.angle_alpha   90.00
_cell.angle_beta   90.00
_cell.angle_gamma   90.00
#
_symmetry.space_group_name_H-M   'P 1'
#
loop_
_entity.id
_entity.type
_entity.pdbx_description
1 polymer ?
#
loop_
_entity_poly.entity_id
_entity_poly.type
_entity_poly.pdbx_seq_one_letter_code
_entity_poly.pdbx_strand_id
1 'polypeptide(L)'
;MHFSSSFLKHLMLAGATALMFAAALTQAETTINGAGATFPYPIYAKWADAYKTKNGIGMNYQSIGSGGGIKQIKAKTVDFGASDKPLPVEELNEAGLMQFPMIMGGVVPVVNLDGVKAGQIKLTGGVLADIYLGKISQWNDPAIAKLNPGIALPKEKITVVSRSDGSGTTFIFTHYLSQVSPAFKEKIGNNTSVSWPAGVGGKGNEGVASYVQRIKGAIGYVEYAYALQNKMTHTQLQNKSGKFVNPDNETFQAAAASADWAKTPGFNLMLTDQTGDKSWPITGASFILLHKQQEKPETAQQVLKFFDWAYHHGNKMADELDYVPMPAPVVKLVEETWKKEIKDSKGNPIWTDSMLQK
;
A
#
# COMPACT_ATOMS: atom_id res chain seq x y z
N MET A 1 -6.51 38.12 73.40
CA MET A 1 -6.54 36.81 72.71
C MET A 1 -5.52 36.85 71.58
N HIS A 2 -4.34 36.30 71.80
CA HIS A 2 -3.26 36.26 70.81
C HIS A 2 -3.47 35.09 69.85
N PHE A 3 -3.81 35.38 68.60
CA PHE A 3 -3.73 34.40 67.52
C PHE A 3 -2.28 34.33 67.01
N SER A 4 -1.72 33.12 67.05
CA SER A 4 -0.35 32.80 66.62
C SER A 4 -0.18 32.93 65.11
N SER A 5 0.97 33.47 64.68
CA SER A 5 1.38 33.67 63.28
C SER A 5 1.55 32.36 62.47
N SER A 6 1.33 31.20 63.09
CA SER A 6 1.35 29.87 62.46
C SER A 6 0.10 29.61 61.58
N PHE A 7 -1.04 30.24 61.90
CA PHE A 7 -2.30 29.94 61.22
C PHE A 7 -2.43 30.60 59.83
N LEU A 8 -1.74 31.73 59.58
CA LEU A 8 -1.73 32.38 58.26
C LEU A 8 -0.78 31.69 57.26
N LYS A 9 0.27 30.99 57.72
CA LYS A 9 1.22 30.29 56.82
C LYS A 9 0.64 29.02 56.21
N HIS A 10 -0.34 28.40 56.85
CA HIS A 10 -0.99 27.19 56.33
C HIS A 10 -2.13 27.51 55.34
N LEU A 11 -2.69 28.73 55.36
CA LEU A 11 -3.71 29.13 54.39
C LEU A 11 -3.12 29.52 53.02
N MET A 12 -1.87 30.03 52.99
CA MET A 12 -1.18 30.37 51.73
C MET A 12 -0.53 29.15 51.03
N LEU A 13 -0.27 28.05 51.74
CA LEU A 13 0.33 26.84 51.15
C LEU A 13 -0.72 25.89 50.55
N ALA A 14 -1.97 25.98 50.99
CA ALA A 14 -3.09 25.21 50.43
C ALA A 14 -3.66 25.80 49.12
N GLY A 15 -3.46 27.11 48.88
CA GLY A 15 -3.84 27.76 47.62
C GLY A 15 -2.84 27.53 46.48
N ALA A 16 -1.55 27.38 46.79
CA ALA A 16 -0.50 27.19 45.79
C ALA A 16 -0.39 25.74 45.28
N THR A 17 -0.87 24.75 46.05
CA THR A 17 -0.88 23.33 45.66
C THR A 17 -2.13 22.94 44.88
N ALA A 18 -3.25 23.67 45.03
CA ALA A 18 -4.45 23.46 44.22
C ALA A 18 -4.34 24.04 42.79
N LEU A 19 -3.43 24.99 42.56
CA LEU A 19 -3.18 25.58 41.23
C LEU A 19 -2.17 24.78 40.37
N MET A 20 -1.42 23.84 40.95
CA MET A 20 -0.49 22.98 40.18
C MET A 20 -1.12 21.69 39.67
N PHE A 21 -2.38 21.39 40.02
CA PHE A 21 -3.08 20.19 39.54
C PHE A 21 -4.07 20.43 38.39
N ALA A 22 -4.17 21.66 37.89
CA ALA A 22 -5.10 22.03 36.80
C ALA A 22 -4.46 22.12 35.40
N ALA A 23 -3.19 21.70 35.23
CA ALA A 23 -2.49 21.80 33.94
C ALA A 23 -2.02 20.45 33.36
N ALA A 24 -2.52 19.32 33.86
CA ALA A 24 -2.56 18.11 33.04
C ALA A 24 -3.77 18.23 32.10
N LEU A 25 -3.71 19.18 31.16
CA LEU A 25 -4.46 19.04 29.91
C LEU A 25 -4.00 17.70 29.34
N THR A 26 -4.85 16.69 29.41
CA THR A 26 -4.74 15.53 28.54
C THR A 26 -4.69 16.11 27.13
N GLN A 27 -3.48 16.21 26.59
CA GLN A 27 -3.28 16.63 25.21
C GLN A 27 -4.07 15.62 24.40
N ALA A 28 -5.21 16.05 23.84
CA ALA A 28 -6.03 15.19 23.01
C ALA A 28 -5.10 14.55 22.00
N GLU A 29 -5.03 13.22 22.03
CA GLU A 29 -4.09 12.45 21.23
C GLU A 29 -4.34 12.83 19.76
N THR A 30 -3.42 13.61 19.19
CA THR A 30 -3.60 14.12 17.83
C THR A 30 -3.52 12.93 16.90
N THR A 31 -4.66 12.61 16.28
CA THR A 31 -4.81 11.42 15.45
C THR A 31 -5.12 11.86 14.03
N ILE A 32 -4.30 11.43 13.07
CA ILE A 32 -4.59 11.58 11.64
C ILE A 32 -5.37 10.37 11.13
N ASN A 33 -6.36 10.61 10.28
CA ASN A 33 -7.26 9.58 9.76
C ASN A 33 -6.99 9.35 8.28
N GLY A 34 -6.66 8.11 7.93
CA GLY A 34 -6.44 7.67 6.56
C GLY A 34 -7.37 6.52 6.19
N ALA A 35 -7.64 6.38 4.90
CA ALA A 35 -8.34 5.21 4.39
C ALA A 35 -7.91 4.86 2.96
N GLY A 36 -7.90 3.56 2.65
CA GLY A 36 -7.79 3.12 1.27
C GLY A 36 -7.07 1.81 1.10
N ALA A 37 -6.05 1.84 0.23
CA ALA A 37 -5.31 0.69 -0.23
C ALA A 37 -4.93 -0.29 0.89
N THR A 38 -5.22 -1.57 0.67
CA THR A 38 -4.79 -2.65 1.55
C THR A 38 -3.37 -3.11 1.21
N PHE A 39 -2.85 -2.78 0.02
CA PHE A 39 -1.50 -3.13 -0.40
C PHE A 39 -0.42 -2.61 0.57
N PRO A 40 -0.37 -1.33 0.96
CA PRO A 40 0.65 -0.82 1.88
C PRO A 40 0.26 -0.92 3.36
N TYR A 41 -0.88 -1.53 3.69
CA TYR A 41 -1.41 -1.50 5.06
C TYR A 41 -0.43 -2.06 6.10
N PRO A 42 0.25 -3.20 5.87
CA PRO A 42 1.23 -3.73 6.83
C PRO A 42 2.33 -2.72 7.20
N ILE A 43 2.88 -2.00 6.22
CA ILE A 43 3.93 -1.01 6.49
C ILE A 43 3.37 0.28 7.11
N TYR A 44 2.19 0.73 6.71
CA TYR A 44 1.55 1.89 7.32
C TYR A 44 1.22 1.65 8.80
N ALA A 45 0.72 0.45 9.14
CA ALA A 45 0.47 0.08 10.54
C ALA A 45 1.76 0.08 11.36
N LYS A 46 2.85 -0.46 10.81
CA LYS A 46 4.17 -0.49 11.47
C LYS A 46 4.77 0.90 11.66
N TRP A 47 4.69 1.76 10.64
CA TRP A 47 5.14 3.15 10.76
C TRP A 47 4.27 3.95 11.72
N ALA A 48 2.96 3.75 11.76
CA ALA A 48 2.06 4.42 12.69
C ALA A 48 2.40 4.11 14.16
N ASP A 49 2.65 2.85 14.48
CA ASP A 49 3.06 2.42 15.82
C ASP A 49 4.37 3.11 16.23
N ALA A 50 5.40 2.99 15.40
CA ALA A 50 6.70 3.61 15.65
C ALA A 50 6.63 5.15 15.74
N TYR A 51 5.84 5.78 14.88
CA TYR A 51 5.66 7.24 14.87
C TYR A 51 4.91 7.71 16.11
N LYS A 52 3.88 6.97 16.56
CA LYS A 52 3.16 7.25 17.81
C LYS A 52 4.08 7.12 19.02
N THR A 53 4.90 6.07 19.10
CA THR A 53 5.88 5.92 20.19
C THR A 53 6.87 7.08 20.24
N LYS A 54 7.34 7.57 19.07
CA LYS A 54 8.36 8.61 19.01
C LYS A 54 7.80 10.04 19.18
N ASN A 55 6.61 10.31 18.65
CA ASN A 55 6.08 11.67 18.49
C ASN A 55 4.73 11.90 19.19
N GLY A 56 4.09 10.86 19.73
CA GLY A 56 2.77 10.97 20.39
C GLY A 56 1.59 11.20 19.44
N ILE A 57 1.83 11.19 18.12
CA ILE A 57 0.80 11.37 17.09
C ILE A 57 0.31 9.99 16.62
N GLY A 58 -0.97 9.72 16.80
CA GLY A 58 -1.61 8.50 16.34
C GLY A 58 -1.99 8.55 14.86
N MET A 59 -2.09 7.39 14.22
CA MET A 59 -2.73 7.25 12.90
C MET A 59 -3.80 6.18 12.96
N ASN A 60 -5.02 6.56 12.56
CA ASN A 60 -6.13 5.66 12.34
C ASN A 60 -6.25 5.38 10.85
N TYR A 61 -5.76 4.24 10.38
CA TYR A 61 -5.82 3.86 8.97
C TYR A 61 -6.83 2.75 8.70
N GLN A 62 -7.78 3.01 7.81
CA GLN A 62 -8.83 2.06 7.42
C GLN A 62 -8.45 1.32 6.13
N SER A 63 -8.12 0.04 6.26
CA SER A 63 -7.81 -0.88 5.14
C SER A 63 -9.11 -1.28 4.40
N ILE A 64 -9.52 -0.48 3.42
CA ILE A 64 -10.84 -0.60 2.73
C ILE A 64 -10.75 -0.73 1.21
N GLY A 65 -9.54 -0.86 0.67
CA GLY A 65 -9.27 -0.88 -0.76
C GLY A 65 -9.14 0.51 -1.36
N SER A 66 -8.36 0.62 -2.43
CA SER A 66 -8.03 1.89 -3.09
C SER A 66 -9.27 2.63 -3.59
N GLY A 67 -10.28 1.93 -4.11
CA GLY A 67 -11.53 2.54 -4.52
C GLY A 67 -12.29 3.20 -3.36
N GLY A 68 -12.25 2.59 -2.18
CA GLY A 68 -12.79 3.17 -0.95
C GLY A 68 -12.01 4.41 -0.53
N GLY A 69 -10.67 4.35 -0.56
CA GLY A 69 -9.79 5.48 -0.24
C GLY A 69 -10.02 6.70 -1.13
N ILE A 70 -10.05 6.49 -2.45
CA ILE A 70 -10.34 7.55 -3.44
C ILE A 70 -11.71 8.19 -3.16
N LYS A 71 -12.74 7.37 -2.89
CA LYS A 71 -14.07 7.88 -2.59
C LYS A 71 -14.09 8.71 -1.31
N GLN A 72 -13.45 8.23 -0.24
CA GLN A 72 -13.45 8.91 1.06
C GLN A 72 -12.66 10.22 1.05
N ILE A 73 -11.50 10.27 0.38
CA ILE A 73 -10.75 11.53 0.29
C ILE A 73 -11.49 12.57 -0.56
N LYS A 74 -12.09 12.18 -1.69
CA LYS A 74 -12.93 13.10 -2.50
C LYS A 74 -14.14 13.62 -1.71
N ALA A 75 -14.71 12.80 -0.84
CA ALA A 75 -15.80 13.17 0.06
C ALA A 75 -15.34 13.94 1.32
N LYS A 76 -14.03 14.20 1.49
CA LYS A 76 -13.43 14.88 2.65
C LYS A 76 -13.76 14.21 4.00
N THR A 77 -13.95 12.89 4.01
CA THR A 77 -14.28 12.14 5.24
C THR A 77 -13.05 11.64 5.99
N VAL A 78 -11.86 11.76 5.38
CA VAL A 78 -10.56 11.38 5.93
C VAL A 78 -9.55 12.47 5.63
N ASP A 79 -8.48 12.52 6.41
CA ASP A 79 -7.42 13.52 6.26
C ASP A 79 -6.53 13.20 5.04
N PHE A 80 -6.37 11.91 4.71
CA PHE A 80 -5.72 11.46 3.47
C PHE A 80 -6.35 10.17 2.92
N GLY A 81 -6.30 10.02 1.60
CA GLY A 81 -6.64 8.77 0.91
C GLY A 81 -5.39 7.98 0.53
N ALA A 82 -5.52 6.68 0.31
CA ALA A 82 -4.45 5.85 -0.22
C ALA A 82 -4.94 4.97 -1.38
N SER A 83 -4.13 4.86 -2.45
CA SER A 83 -4.49 4.13 -3.67
C SER A 83 -3.27 3.51 -4.34
N ASP A 84 -3.39 2.28 -4.85
CA ASP A 84 -2.35 1.66 -5.70
C ASP A 84 -2.69 1.84 -7.20
N LYS A 85 -3.88 2.38 -7.50
CA LYS A 85 -4.20 2.94 -8.81
C LYS A 85 -3.81 4.42 -8.77
N PRO A 86 -2.76 4.85 -9.48
CA PRO A 86 -2.50 6.27 -9.63
C PRO A 86 -3.67 6.92 -10.39
N LEU A 87 -4.09 8.11 -9.93
CA LEU A 87 -5.10 8.89 -10.62
C LEU A 87 -4.45 9.71 -11.76
N PRO A 88 -5.12 9.81 -12.93
CA PRO A 88 -4.67 10.69 -13.98
C PRO A 88 -4.76 12.16 -13.53
N VAL A 89 -3.94 13.03 -14.13
CA VAL A 89 -3.81 14.45 -13.73
C VAL A 89 -5.15 15.18 -13.84
N GLU A 90 -5.96 14.84 -14.84
CA GLU A 90 -7.29 15.41 -15.06
C GLU A 90 -8.21 15.12 -13.87
N GLU A 91 -8.21 13.87 -13.39
CA GLU A 91 -9.02 13.46 -12.23
C GLU A 91 -8.50 14.08 -10.92
N LEU A 92 -7.18 14.22 -10.77
CA LEU A 92 -6.57 14.92 -9.65
C LEU A 92 -6.98 16.39 -9.60
N ASN A 93 -6.91 17.07 -10.74
CA ASN A 93 -7.27 18.49 -10.84
C ASN A 93 -8.76 18.72 -10.61
N GLU A 94 -9.62 17.88 -11.19
CA GLU A 94 -11.08 17.95 -10.97
C GLU A 94 -11.43 17.78 -9.48
N ALA A 95 -10.75 16.87 -8.79
CA ALA A 95 -10.97 16.61 -7.37
C ALA A 95 -10.22 17.57 -6.43
N GLY A 96 -9.37 18.46 -6.95
CA GLY A 96 -8.51 19.32 -6.14
C GLY A 96 -7.47 18.55 -5.31
N LEU A 97 -7.03 17.39 -5.77
CA LEU A 97 -6.12 16.49 -5.08
C LEU A 97 -4.69 16.57 -5.63
N MET A 98 -3.73 16.42 -4.73
CA MET A 98 -2.35 16.09 -5.01
C MET A 98 -2.11 14.61 -4.69
N GLN A 99 -1.28 13.97 -5.50
CA GLN A 99 -0.89 12.58 -5.35
C GLN A 99 0.62 12.49 -5.17
N PHE A 100 1.10 11.57 -4.35
CA PHE A 100 2.53 11.25 -4.27
C PHE A 100 2.78 9.77 -3.94
N PRO A 101 3.84 9.15 -4.49
CA PRO A 101 4.17 7.75 -4.26
C PRO A 101 4.84 7.58 -2.89
N MET A 102 4.38 6.62 -2.08
CA MET A 102 4.92 6.41 -0.73
C MET A 102 5.86 5.21 -0.65
N ILE A 103 5.45 4.09 -1.24
CA ILE A 103 6.19 2.82 -1.16
C ILE A 103 5.92 1.97 -2.42
N MET A 104 6.83 1.07 -2.78
CA MET A 104 6.60 0.07 -3.83
C MET A 104 6.65 -1.35 -3.25
N GLY A 105 6.06 -2.30 -3.97
CA GLY A 105 6.10 -3.72 -3.62
C GLY A 105 5.63 -4.58 -4.78
N GLY A 106 5.56 -5.89 -4.55
CA GLY A 106 5.13 -6.87 -5.55
C GLY A 106 3.75 -7.45 -5.25
N VAL A 107 2.92 -7.54 -6.28
CA VAL A 107 1.75 -8.43 -6.26
C VAL A 107 2.20 -9.84 -6.66
N VAL A 108 1.87 -10.82 -5.84
CA VAL A 108 2.34 -12.20 -6.00
C VAL A 108 1.18 -13.19 -6.13
N PRO A 109 1.22 -14.10 -7.11
CA PRO A 109 0.31 -15.24 -7.12
C PRO A 109 0.70 -16.20 -6.00
N VAL A 110 -0.27 -16.51 -5.14
CA VAL A 110 -0.17 -17.46 -4.04
C VAL A 110 -1.13 -18.61 -4.26
N VAL A 111 -0.70 -19.81 -3.89
CA VAL A 111 -1.43 -21.05 -4.14
C VAL A 111 -1.57 -21.88 -2.87
N ASN A 112 -2.53 -22.80 -2.88
CA ASN A 112 -2.70 -23.80 -1.83
C ASN A 112 -2.71 -25.19 -2.44
N LEU A 113 -1.54 -25.82 -2.44
CA LEU A 113 -1.27 -27.10 -3.08
C LEU A 113 -0.52 -28.01 -2.12
N ASP A 114 -1.11 -29.17 -1.82
CA ASP A 114 -0.48 -30.17 -0.97
C ASP A 114 0.85 -30.64 -1.58
N GLY A 115 1.91 -30.68 -0.77
CA GLY A 115 3.24 -31.11 -1.20
C GLY A 115 4.06 -30.08 -2.00
N VAL A 116 3.51 -28.89 -2.26
CA VAL A 116 4.20 -27.80 -2.98
C VAL A 116 4.65 -26.71 -2.01
N LYS A 117 5.94 -26.37 -2.05
CA LYS A 117 6.57 -25.31 -1.26
C LYS A 117 6.61 -23.99 -2.03
N ALA A 118 6.74 -22.90 -1.28
CA ALA A 118 6.90 -21.56 -1.82
C ALA A 118 8.04 -21.52 -2.85
N GLY A 119 7.74 -20.98 -4.03
CA GLY A 119 8.73 -20.78 -5.09
C GLY A 119 8.97 -22.02 -5.96
N GLN A 120 8.27 -23.13 -5.73
CA GLN A 120 8.41 -24.31 -6.58
C GLN A 120 7.64 -24.20 -7.90
N ILE A 121 6.43 -23.64 -7.87
CA ILE A 121 5.59 -23.51 -9.05
C ILE A 121 6.04 -22.31 -9.88
N LYS A 122 6.31 -22.57 -11.16
CA LYS A 122 6.60 -21.60 -12.20
C LYS A 122 5.37 -21.37 -13.08
N LEU A 123 5.03 -20.11 -13.31
CA LEU A 123 3.98 -19.69 -14.24
C LEU A 123 4.52 -18.62 -15.19
N THR A 124 3.97 -18.57 -16.41
CA THR A 124 4.16 -17.42 -17.31
C THR A 124 2.96 -16.49 -17.21
N GLY A 125 3.09 -15.25 -17.68
CA GLY A 125 1.97 -14.31 -17.75
C GLY A 125 0.77 -14.85 -18.54
N GLY A 126 1.03 -15.54 -19.66
CA GLY A 126 -0.01 -16.16 -20.48
C GLY A 126 -0.77 -17.29 -19.75
N VAL A 127 -0.05 -18.20 -19.09
CA VAL A 127 -0.67 -19.28 -18.30
C VAL A 127 -1.46 -18.71 -17.13
N LEU A 128 -0.92 -17.71 -16.44
CA LEU A 128 -1.63 -17.03 -15.36
C LEU A 128 -2.91 -16.35 -15.87
N ALA A 129 -2.86 -15.66 -17.01
CA ALA A 129 -4.05 -15.06 -17.62
C ALA A 129 -5.10 -16.11 -17.99
N ASP A 130 -4.69 -17.25 -18.55
CA ASP A 130 -5.60 -18.33 -18.95
C ASP A 130 -6.25 -19.04 -17.75
N ILE A 131 -5.57 -19.11 -16.60
CA ILE A 131 -6.18 -19.53 -15.32
C ILE A 131 -7.29 -18.57 -14.92
N TYR A 132 -7.03 -17.26 -14.90
CA TYR A 132 -8.01 -16.25 -14.50
C TYR A 132 -9.14 -16.03 -15.53
N LEU A 133 -8.94 -16.46 -16.79
CA LEU A 133 -9.99 -16.58 -17.81
C LEU A 133 -10.82 -17.86 -17.67
N GLY A 134 -10.43 -18.80 -16.81
CA GLY A 134 -11.09 -20.09 -16.62
C GLY A 134 -10.80 -21.12 -17.72
N LYS A 135 -9.86 -20.86 -18.64
CA LYS A 135 -9.45 -21.81 -19.67
C LYS A 135 -8.61 -22.95 -19.10
N ILE A 136 -7.75 -22.64 -18.15
CA ILE A 136 -7.00 -23.62 -17.37
C ILE A 136 -7.70 -23.78 -16.02
N SER A 137 -8.23 -24.97 -15.76
CA SER A 137 -9.12 -25.22 -14.61
C SER A 137 -8.64 -26.33 -13.66
N GLN A 138 -7.50 -26.96 -13.96
CA GLN A 138 -6.88 -28.01 -13.14
C GLN A 138 -5.36 -27.79 -13.04
N TRP A 139 -4.77 -28.15 -11.90
CA TRP A 139 -3.36 -27.91 -11.64
C TRP A 139 -2.39 -28.78 -12.44
N ASN A 140 -2.83 -29.97 -12.86
CA ASN A 140 -2.06 -30.87 -13.73
C ASN A 140 -2.27 -30.59 -15.23
N ASP A 141 -2.85 -29.44 -15.60
CA ASP A 141 -3.03 -29.04 -16.99
C ASP A 141 -1.67 -29.07 -17.76
N PRO A 142 -1.64 -29.55 -19.02
CA PRO A 142 -0.40 -29.63 -19.80
C PRO A 142 0.39 -28.33 -19.89
N ALA A 143 -0.29 -27.16 -19.90
CA ALA A 143 0.37 -25.86 -19.94
C ALA A 143 1.14 -25.56 -18.65
N ILE A 144 0.60 -25.96 -17.49
CA ILE A 144 1.29 -25.83 -16.19
C ILE A 144 2.38 -26.90 -16.08
N ALA A 145 2.09 -28.15 -16.43
CA ALA A 145 3.02 -29.27 -16.35
C ALA A 145 4.30 -29.03 -17.17
N LYS A 146 4.17 -28.45 -18.37
CA LYS A 146 5.31 -28.10 -19.23
C LYS A 146 6.30 -27.13 -18.57
N LEU A 147 5.81 -26.23 -17.71
CA LEU A 147 6.66 -25.25 -17.01
C LEU A 147 7.32 -25.81 -15.74
N ASN A 148 6.84 -26.96 -15.26
CA ASN A 148 7.16 -27.51 -13.96
C ASN A 148 7.64 -28.97 -14.05
N PRO A 149 8.66 -29.29 -14.88
CA PRO A 149 9.15 -30.65 -15.02
C PRO A 149 9.67 -31.18 -13.67
N GLY A 150 9.29 -32.42 -13.34
CA GLY A 150 9.70 -33.07 -12.09
C GLY A 150 8.86 -32.71 -10.86
N ILE A 151 7.86 -31.84 -10.99
CA ILE A 151 6.89 -31.57 -9.92
C ILE A 151 5.67 -32.46 -10.13
N ALA A 152 5.30 -33.24 -9.10
CA ALA A 152 4.08 -34.03 -9.11
C ALA A 152 2.86 -33.12 -8.91
N LEU A 153 2.33 -32.58 -10.02
CA LEU A 153 1.17 -31.69 -9.98
C LEU A 153 -0.11 -32.49 -9.66
N PRO A 154 -0.92 -32.04 -8.68
CA PRO A 154 -2.14 -32.76 -8.31
C PRO A 154 -3.23 -32.59 -9.38
N LYS A 155 -4.08 -33.61 -9.52
CA LYS A 155 -5.32 -33.53 -10.30
C LYS A 155 -6.41 -32.80 -9.50
N GLU A 156 -6.08 -31.60 -9.05
CA GLU A 156 -6.93 -30.73 -8.23
C GLU A 156 -7.54 -29.64 -9.11
N LYS A 157 -8.82 -29.32 -8.90
CA LYS A 157 -9.46 -28.18 -9.57
C LYS A 157 -8.84 -26.87 -9.08
N ILE A 158 -8.60 -25.94 -10.00
CA ILE A 158 -8.16 -24.59 -9.66
C ILE A 158 -9.36 -23.78 -9.16
N THR A 159 -9.25 -23.23 -7.95
CA THR A 159 -10.22 -22.24 -7.44
C THR A 159 -9.59 -20.86 -7.47
N VAL A 160 -10.06 -19.99 -8.37
CA VAL A 160 -9.62 -18.60 -8.41
C VAL A 160 -10.18 -17.85 -7.20
N VAL A 161 -9.29 -17.16 -6.48
CA VAL A 161 -9.61 -16.19 -5.44
C VAL A 161 -9.22 -14.81 -5.96
N SER A 162 -10.18 -13.90 -5.93
CA SER A 162 -10.02 -12.52 -6.40
C SER A 162 -10.47 -11.54 -5.31
N ARG A 163 -10.27 -10.24 -5.55
CA ARG A 163 -10.78 -9.20 -4.64
C ARG A 163 -12.26 -8.95 -4.87
N SER A 164 -13.03 -8.82 -3.78
CA SER A 164 -14.45 -8.43 -3.83
C SER A 164 -14.67 -6.91 -3.74
N ASP A 165 -13.66 -6.16 -3.27
CA ASP A 165 -13.68 -4.72 -3.10
C ASP A 165 -12.89 -3.99 -4.23
N GLY A 166 -13.16 -2.69 -4.39
CA GLY A 166 -12.42 -1.85 -5.33
C GLY A 166 -10.95 -1.72 -4.93
N SER A 167 -10.08 -2.41 -5.65
CA SER A 167 -8.71 -2.71 -5.22
C SER A 167 -7.65 -2.21 -6.20
N GLY A 168 -6.65 -1.50 -5.68
CA GLY A 168 -5.44 -1.15 -6.41
C GLY A 168 -4.57 -2.37 -6.71
N THR A 169 -4.54 -3.38 -5.83
CA THR A 169 -3.89 -4.67 -6.12
C THR A 169 -4.52 -5.35 -7.34
N THR A 170 -5.86 -5.32 -7.47
CA THR A 170 -6.57 -5.79 -8.67
C THR A 170 -6.20 -4.97 -9.89
N PHE A 171 -6.10 -3.64 -9.73
CA PHE A 171 -5.68 -2.76 -10.82
C PHE A 171 -4.28 -3.12 -11.32
N ILE A 172 -3.28 -3.28 -10.44
CA ILE A 172 -1.92 -3.68 -10.82
C ILE A 172 -1.93 -5.07 -11.48
N PHE A 173 -2.62 -6.04 -10.88
CA PHE A 173 -2.67 -7.41 -11.38
C PHE A 173 -3.31 -7.51 -12.77
N THR A 174 -4.46 -6.87 -12.96
CA THR A 174 -5.18 -6.87 -14.24
C THR A 174 -4.50 -6.01 -15.29
N HIS A 175 -3.76 -4.97 -14.89
CA HIS A 175 -2.90 -4.20 -15.79
C HIS A 175 -1.81 -5.10 -16.39
N TYR A 176 -1.09 -5.86 -15.55
CA TYR A 176 -0.12 -6.85 -16.01
C TYR A 176 -0.75 -7.89 -16.94
N LEU A 177 -1.84 -8.55 -16.53
CA LEU A 177 -2.48 -9.59 -17.35
C LEU A 177 -2.98 -9.05 -18.69
N SER A 178 -3.43 -7.79 -18.73
CA SER A 178 -3.84 -7.12 -19.98
C SER A 178 -2.66 -6.81 -20.90
N GLN A 179 -1.44 -6.65 -20.38
CA GLN A 179 -0.24 -6.47 -21.20
C GLN A 179 0.21 -7.79 -21.85
N VAL A 180 0.14 -8.89 -21.10
CA VAL A 180 0.68 -10.20 -21.54
C VAL A 180 -0.34 -11.10 -22.22
N SER A 181 -1.62 -10.76 -22.21
CA SER A 181 -2.69 -11.55 -22.82
C SER A 181 -3.74 -10.66 -23.51
N PRO A 182 -3.75 -10.63 -24.86
CA PRO A 182 -4.80 -9.92 -25.61
C PRO A 182 -6.21 -10.39 -25.28
N ALA A 183 -6.41 -11.71 -25.09
CA ALA A 183 -7.70 -12.28 -24.73
C ALA A 183 -8.17 -11.82 -23.33
N PHE A 184 -7.24 -11.66 -22.37
CA PHE A 184 -7.57 -11.11 -21.06
C PHE A 184 -7.96 -9.64 -21.16
N LYS A 185 -7.17 -8.86 -21.90
CA LYS A 185 -7.43 -7.43 -22.13
C LYS A 185 -8.81 -7.19 -22.75
N GLU A 186 -9.20 -7.99 -23.73
CA GLU A 186 -10.47 -7.88 -24.42
C GLU A 186 -11.66 -8.30 -23.54
N LYS A 187 -11.53 -9.42 -22.81
CA LYS A 187 -12.67 -10.00 -22.06
C LYS A 187 -12.87 -9.43 -20.66
N ILE A 188 -11.78 -9.13 -19.94
CA ILE A 188 -11.82 -8.68 -18.54
C ILE A 188 -11.31 -7.25 -18.43
N GLY A 189 -10.23 -6.91 -19.13
CA GLY A 189 -9.62 -5.59 -19.11
C GLY A 189 -8.94 -5.26 -17.77
N ASN A 190 -8.75 -3.96 -17.52
CA ASN A 190 -8.03 -3.45 -16.36
C ASN A 190 -8.83 -2.37 -15.63
N ASN A 191 -9.15 -2.62 -14.37
CA ASN A 191 -9.81 -1.66 -13.49
C ASN A 191 -9.61 -2.09 -12.01
N THR A 192 -10.01 -1.26 -11.06
CA THR A 192 -10.01 -1.61 -9.62
C THR A 192 -11.07 -2.66 -9.27
N SER A 193 -12.07 -2.84 -10.14
CA SER A 193 -13.09 -3.89 -10.06
C SER A 193 -13.41 -4.37 -11.47
N VAL A 194 -13.39 -5.68 -11.69
CA VAL A 194 -13.62 -6.32 -12.99
C VAL A 194 -14.54 -7.53 -12.83
N SER A 195 -15.20 -7.95 -13.91
CA SER A 195 -16.08 -9.11 -13.92
C SER A 195 -15.28 -10.39 -14.12
N TRP A 196 -14.92 -11.06 -13.01
CA TRP A 196 -14.24 -12.35 -13.06
C TRP A 196 -15.20 -13.45 -13.56
N PRO A 197 -14.78 -14.34 -14.50
CA PRO A 197 -15.65 -15.39 -15.03
C PRO A 197 -16.15 -16.39 -13.98
N ALA A 198 -15.30 -16.67 -12.98
CA ALA A 198 -15.59 -17.57 -11.88
C ALA A 198 -14.63 -17.29 -10.71
N GLY A 199 -14.93 -17.88 -9.55
CA GLY A 199 -14.08 -17.82 -8.36
C GLY A 199 -14.82 -17.29 -7.14
N VAL A 200 -14.06 -17.03 -6.08
CA VAL A 200 -14.54 -16.43 -4.84
C VAL A 200 -13.89 -15.07 -4.59
N GLY A 201 -14.63 -14.16 -3.97
CA GLY A 201 -14.18 -12.79 -3.71
C GLY A 201 -13.80 -12.59 -2.24
N GLY A 202 -12.50 -12.37 -1.98
CA GLY A 202 -11.98 -11.96 -0.67
C GLY A 202 -11.94 -10.44 -0.53
N LYS A 203 -12.40 -9.92 0.61
CA LYS A 203 -12.30 -8.48 0.91
C LYS A 203 -10.89 -8.15 1.41
N GLY A 204 -10.22 -7.18 0.78
CA GLY A 204 -8.85 -6.83 1.14
C GLY A 204 -7.82 -7.89 0.70
N ASN A 205 -6.53 -7.59 0.90
CA ASN A 205 -5.48 -8.61 0.78
C ASN A 205 -5.67 -9.70 1.86
N GLU A 206 -6.14 -9.30 3.03
CA GLU A 206 -6.48 -10.13 4.19
C GLU A 206 -7.47 -11.24 3.81
N GLY A 207 -8.57 -10.88 3.14
CA GLY A 207 -9.60 -11.82 2.74
C GLY A 207 -9.14 -12.77 1.64
N VAL A 208 -8.35 -12.29 0.68
CA VAL A 208 -7.76 -13.16 -0.36
C VAL A 208 -6.78 -14.15 0.27
N ALA A 209 -5.88 -13.68 1.13
CA ALA A 209 -4.93 -14.53 1.84
C ALA A 209 -5.65 -15.62 2.65
N SER A 210 -6.66 -15.23 3.44
CA SER A 210 -7.47 -16.16 4.24
C SER A 210 -8.18 -17.21 3.37
N TYR A 211 -8.76 -16.83 2.23
CA TYR A 211 -9.42 -17.80 1.35
C TYR A 211 -8.43 -18.76 0.70
N VAL A 212 -7.30 -18.27 0.20
CA VAL A 212 -6.28 -19.14 -0.41
C VAL A 212 -5.79 -20.18 0.61
N GLN A 213 -5.48 -19.78 1.84
CA GLN A 213 -5.02 -20.73 2.87
C GLN A 213 -6.05 -21.81 3.22
N ARG A 214 -7.35 -21.52 3.10
CA ARG A 214 -8.43 -22.45 3.50
C ARG A 214 -8.90 -23.35 2.36
N ILE A 215 -8.81 -22.87 1.11
CA ILE A 215 -9.37 -23.56 -0.05
C ILE A 215 -8.25 -24.33 -0.74
N LYS A 216 -8.32 -25.67 -0.71
CA LYS A 216 -7.41 -26.53 -1.47
C LYS A 216 -7.55 -26.27 -2.97
N GLY A 217 -6.42 -26.26 -3.68
CA GLY A 217 -6.36 -25.94 -5.10
C GLY A 217 -6.55 -24.45 -5.42
N ALA A 218 -6.61 -23.57 -4.42
CA ALA A 218 -6.80 -22.15 -4.67
C ALA A 218 -5.57 -21.48 -5.29
N ILE A 219 -5.83 -20.45 -6.09
CA ILE A 219 -4.87 -19.44 -6.52
C ILE A 219 -5.46 -18.05 -6.27
N GLY A 220 -4.70 -17.17 -5.64
CA GLY A 220 -5.04 -15.76 -5.45
C GLY A 220 -3.87 -14.85 -5.72
N TYR A 221 -4.12 -13.54 -5.74
CA TYR A 221 -3.08 -12.51 -5.83
C TYR A 221 -3.12 -11.62 -4.60
N VAL A 222 -1.98 -11.44 -3.94
CA VAL A 222 -1.83 -10.58 -2.76
C VAL A 222 -0.59 -9.72 -2.91
N GLU A 223 -0.52 -8.61 -2.18
CA GLU A 223 0.75 -7.94 -1.96
C GLU A 223 1.69 -8.87 -1.16
N TYR A 224 2.99 -8.85 -1.47
CA TYR A 224 3.97 -9.83 -0.98
C TYR A 224 4.10 -9.91 0.55
N ALA A 225 4.02 -8.80 1.28
CA ALA A 225 4.08 -8.84 2.74
C ALA A 225 2.97 -9.73 3.34
N TYR A 226 1.80 -9.79 2.72
CA TYR A 226 0.74 -10.72 3.13
C TYR A 226 1.13 -12.19 2.91
N ALA A 227 1.78 -12.50 1.79
CA ALA A 227 2.28 -13.86 1.54
C ALA A 227 3.37 -14.25 2.54
N LEU A 228 4.32 -13.34 2.80
CA LEU A 228 5.43 -13.54 3.72
C LEU A 228 4.95 -13.77 5.16
N GLN A 229 4.15 -12.84 5.68
CA GLN A 229 3.67 -12.89 7.07
C GLN A 229 2.77 -14.10 7.33
N ASN A 230 1.98 -14.51 6.33
CA ASN A 230 1.10 -15.67 6.43
C ASN A 230 1.75 -16.98 5.96
N LYS A 231 3.06 -16.97 5.64
CA LYS A 231 3.84 -18.13 5.18
C LYS A 231 3.18 -18.87 4.00
N MET A 232 2.63 -18.10 3.06
CA MET A 232 1.90 -18.62 1.93
C MET A 232 2.83 -19.18 0.85
N THR A 233 2.35 -20.17 0.10
CA THR A 233 3.07 -20.73 -1.05
C THR A 233 2.94 -19.79 -2.25
N HIS A 234 3.91 -18.89 -2.44
CA HIS A 234 3.99 -18.07 -3.66
C HIS A 234 4.53 -18.84 -4.86
N THR A 235 4.30 -18.31 -6.06
CA THR A 235 4.84 -18.82 -7.34
C THR A 235 6.04 -18.00 -7.83
N GLN A 236 6.87 -18.59 -8.69
CA GLN A 236 7.78 -17.87 -9.58
C GLN A 236 7.03 -17.41 -10.82
N LEU A 237 7.37 -16.23 -11.34
CA LEU A 237 6.87 -15.74 -12.61
C LEU A 237 7.98 -15.56 -13.64
N GLN A 238 7.68 -15.93 -14.88
CA GLN A 238 8.53 -15.55 -16.01
C GLN A 238 8.38 -14.05 -16.27
N ASN A 239 9.49 -13.33 -16.25
CA ASN A 239 9.54 -11.93 -16.62
C ASN A 239 9.67 -11.71 -18.13
N LYS A 240 9.63 -10.45 -18.52
CA LYS A 240 9.71 -10.01 -19.92
C LYS A 240 10.97 -10.48 -20.66
N SER A 241 12.07 -10.64 -19.92
CA SER A 241 13.35 -11.15 -20.41
C SER A 241 13.39 -12.69 -20.51
N GLY A 242 12.28 -13.37 -20.20
CA GLY A 242 12.15 -14.82 -20.26
C GLY A 242 12.71 -15.55 -19.04
N LYS A 243 13.14 -14.85 -17.99
CA LYS A 243 13.71 -15.44 -16.76
C LYS A 243 12.61 -15.71 -15.75
N PHE A 244 12.66 -16.85 -15.07
CA PHE A 244 11.83 -17.10 -13.91
C PHE A 244 12.48 -16.48 -12.68
N VAL A 245 11.74 -15.61 -12.00
CA VAL A 245 12.19 -14.90 -10.80
C VAL A 245 11.28 -15.23 -9.62
N ASN A 246 11.84 -15.26 -8.41
CA ASN A 246 11.05 -15.25 -7.18
C ASN A 246 10.64 -13.81 -6.85
N PRO A 247 9.54 -13.60 -6.11
CA PRO A 247 9.23 -12.30 -5.56
C PRO A 247 10.08 -12.03 -4.30
N ASP A 248 10.78 -10.91 -4.29
CA ASP A 248 11.56 -10.40 -3.16
C ASP A 248 11.86 -8.90 -3.39
N ASN A 249 12.43 -8.24 -2.38
CA ASN A 249 12.78 -6.82 -2.46
C ASN A 249 13.74 -6.51 -3.64
N GLU A 250 14.74 -7.37 -3.93
CA GLU A 250 15.69 -7.14 -5.04
C GLU A 250 15.00 -7.13 -6.41
N THR A 251 14.07 -8.04 -6.64
CA THR A 251 13.35 -8.19 -7.91
C THR A 251 12.29 -7.09 -8.09
N PHE A 252 11.69 -6.60 -7.01
CA PHE A 252 10.81 -5.42 -7.03
C PHE A 252 11.62 -4.15 -7.33
N GLN A 253 12.78 -3.97 -6.69
CA GLN A 253 13.71 -2.87 -6.98
C GLN A 253 14.17 -2.89 -8.44
N ALA A 254 14.51 -4.07 -8.97
CA ALA A 254 14.91 -4.22 -10.37
C ALA A 254 13.82 -3.75 -11.34
N ALA A 255 12.54 -4.03 -11.04
CA ALA A 255 11.43 -3.53 -11.84
C ALA A 255 11.23 -2.01 -11.74
N ALA A 256 11.56 -1.40 -10.59
CA ALA A 256 11.44 0.04 -10.38
C ALA A 256 12.62 0.87 -10.94
N ALA A 257 13.74 0.23 -11.30
CA ALA A 257 15.00 0.90 -11.59
C ALA A 257 14.94 1.90 -12.77
N SER A 258 14.06 1.67 -13.76
CA SER A 258 13.91 2.54 -14.93
C SER A 258 12.79 3.57 -14.82
N ALA A 259 12.15 3.71 -13.65
CA ALA A 259 11.03 4.62 -13.46
C ALA A 259 11.46 6.09 -13.48
N ASP A 260 11.00 6.86 -14.48
CA ASP A 260 11.25 8.30 -14.59
C ASP A 260 10.15 9.11 -13.88
N TRP A 261 10.18 9.09 -12.54
CA TRP A 261 9.23 9.82 -11.70
C TRP A 261 9.22 11.32 -11.96
N ALA A 262 10.39 11.92 -12.24
CA ALA A 262 10.53 13.36 -12.43
C ALA A 262 9.82 13.89 -13.68
N LYS A 263 9.71 13.05 -14.71
CA LYS A 263 9.02 13.41 -15.96
C LYS A 263 7.61 12.84 -16.07
N THR A 264 7.08 12.26 -15.00
CA THR A 264 5.75 11.67 -15.00
C THR A 264 4.75 12.58 -14.28
N PRO A 265 3.87 13.30 -15.01
CA PRO A 265 2.88 14.18 -14.40
C PRO A 265 2.00 13.45 -13.36
N GLY A 266 1.80 14.08 -12.20
CA GLY A 266 1.01 13.50 -11.09
C GLY A 266 1.60 12.22 -10.50
N PHE A 267 2.86 11.89 -10.80
CA PHE A 267 3.49 10.61 -10.47
C PHE A 267 2.72 9.40 -11.00
N ASN A 268 1.92 9.57 -12.06
CA ASN A 268 1.08 8.53 -12.61
C ASN A 268 1.89 7.45 -13.37
N LEU A 269 2.53 6.55 -12.62
CA LEU A 269 3.50 5.58 -13.12
C LEU A 269 3.09 4.15 -12.78
N MET A 270 3.17 3.25 -13.76
CA MET A 270 2.95 1.81 -13.61
C MET A 270 4.26 1.03 -13.76
N LEU A 271 4.47 0.04 -12.89
CA LEU A 271 5.72 -0.74 -12.78
C LEU A 271 5.58 -2.21 -13.19
N THR A 272 4.50 -2.56 -13.91
CA THR A 272 4.28 -3.92 -14.37
C THR A 272 5.01 -4.20 -15.70
N ASP A 273 5.41 -5.46 -15.89
CA ASP A 273 6.08 -5.99 -17.07
C ASP A 273 7.27 -5.15 -17.55
N GLN A 274 8.10 -4.72 -16.61
CA GLN A 274 9.33 -3.97 -16.87
C GLN A 274 10.42 -4.90 -17.42
N THR A 275 11.32 -4.34 -18.24
CA THR A 275 12.48 -5.07 -18.76
C THR A 275 13.51 -5.33 -17.66
N GLY A 276 14.43 -6.27 -17.90
CA GLY A 276 15.53 -6.60 -16.99
C GLY A 276 15.50 -8.06 -16.54
N ASP A 277 16.67 -8.67 -16.32
CA ASP A 277 16.76 -10.09 -16.03
C ASP A 277 16.24 -10.46 -14.63
N LYS A 278 16.28 -9.51 -13.70
CA LYS A 278 15.81 -9.66 -12.30
C LYS A 278 14.42 -9.07 -12.05
N SER A 279 13.80 -8.40 -13.03
CA SER A 279 12.59 -7.61 -12.77
C SER A 279 11.39 -8.51 -12.43
N TRP A 280 10.75 -8.27 -11.29
CA TRP A 280 9.48 -8.91 -10.95
C TRP A 280 8.34 -8.36 -11.82
N PRO A 281 7.51 -9.20 -12.46
CA PRO A 281 6.59 -8.72 -13.51
C PRO A 281 5.39 -7.92 -12.99
N ILE A 282 5.01 -8.07 -11.72
CA ILE A 282 3.80 -7.47 -11.16
C ILE A 282 4.16 -6.54 -9.99
N THR A 283 5.10 -5.63 -10.24
CA THR A 283 5.51 -4.59 -9.29
C THR A 283 4.58 -3.39 -9.41
N GLY A 284 4.31 -2.70 -8.30
CA GLY A 284 3.51 -1.48 -8.26
C GLY A 284 3.91 -0.55 -7.13
N ALA A 285 3.55 0.73 -7.28
CA ALA A 285 3.66 1.74 -6.24
C ALA A 285 2.30 1.96 -5.57
N SER A 286 2.33 2.35 -4.29
CA SER A 286 1.17 2.84 -3.58
C SER A 286 1.30 4.34 -3.34
N PHE A 287 0.19 5.05 -3.47
CA PHE A 287 0.13 6.51 -3.48
C PHE A 287 -0.74 7.04 -2.36
N ILE A 288 -0.38 8.21 -1.86
CA ILE A 288 -1.21 9.00 -0.96
C ILE A 288 -1.90 10.09 -1.77
N LEU A 289 -3.15 10.37 -1.41
CA LEU A 289 -3.98 11.42 -1.97
C LEU A 289 -4.31 12.44 -0.86
N LEU A 290 -4.06 13.70 -1.14
CA LEU A 290 -4.27 14.80 -0.20
C LEU A 290 -4.88 15.99 -0.95
N HIS A 291 -5.83 16.72 -0.35
CA HIS A 291 -6.34 17.95 -0.96
C HIS A 291 -5.23 18.98 -1.11
N LYS A 292 -5.16 19.65 -2.27
CA LYS A 292 -4.24 20.78 -2.49
C LYS A 292 -4.57 21.93 -1.56
N GLN A 293 -5.87 22.18 -1.38
CA GLN A 293 -6.41 23.23 -0.55
C GLN A 293 -6.89 22.65 0.79
N GLN A 294 -6.23 23.01 1.89
CA GLN A 294 -6.45 22.42 3.20
C GLN A 294 -7.31 23.32 4.09
N GLU A 295 -8.47 22.81 4.49
CA GLU A 295 -9.38 23.47 5.44
C GLU A 295 -8.89 23.33 6.89
N LYS A 296 -8.09 22.29 7.17
CA LYS A 296 -7.48 22.02 8.48
C LYS A 296 -5.95 21.98 8.33
N PRO A 297 -5.27 23.15 8.21
CA PRO A 297 -3.84 23.20 7.93
C PRO A 297 -2.99 22.42 8.93
N GLU A 298 -3.34 22.48 10.22
CA GLU A 298 -2.64 21.76 11.28
C GLU A 298 -2.71 20.24 11.10
N THR A 299 -3.88 19.70 10.74
CA THR A 299 -4.04 18.27 10.46
C THR A 299 -3.23 17.85 9.23
N ALA A 300 -3.29 18.63 8.16
CA ALA A 300 -2.50 18.38 6.96
C ALA A 300 -0.99 18.39 7.25
N GLN A 301 -0.52 19.32 8.09
CA GLN A 301 0.86 19.36 8.52
C GLN A 301 1.26 18.07 9.27
N GLN A 302 0.41 17.53 10.13
CA GLN A 302 0.68 16.25 10.80
C GLN A 302 0.71 15.07 9.81
N VAL A 303 -0.17 15.05 8.81
CA VAL A 303 -0.14 14.05 7.73
C VAL A 303 1.19 14.11 6.97
N LEU A 304 1.62 15.31 6.55
CA LEU A 304 2.87 15.47 5.83
C LEU A 304 4.09 15.10 6.70
N LYS A 305 4.12 15.50 7.98
CA LYS A 305 5.18 15.10 8.92
C LYS A 305 5.27 13.59 9.12
N PHE A 306 4.14 12.89 9.15
CA PHE A 306 4.12 11.43 9.24
C PHE A 306 4.79 10.78 8.02
N PHE A 307 4.39 11.18 6.81
CA PHE A 307 4.96 10.60 5.58
C PHE A 307 6.41 11.02 5.34
N ASP A 308 6.77 12.26 5.67
CA ASP A 308 8.16 12.73 5.69
C ASP A 308 9.03 11.88 6.63
N TRP A 309 8.58 11.68 7.87
CA TRP A 309 9.27 10.82 8.82
C TRP A 309 9.42 9.39 8.29
N ALA A 310 8.37 8.85 7.65
CA ALA A 310 8.42 7.53 7.05
C ALA A 310 9.44 7.43 5.90
N TYR A 311 9.59 8.46 5.06
CA TYR A 311 10.66 8.48 4.05
C TYR A 311 12.06 8.44 4.66
N HIS A 312 12.29 9.20 5.74
CA HIS A 312 13.64 9.37 6.30
C HIS A 312 14.02 8.32 7.36
N HIS A 313 13.03 7.70 8.01
CA HIS A 313 13.25 6.79 9.14
C HIS A 313 12.55 5.43 8.97
N GLY A 314 11.73 5.27 7.92
CA GLY A 314 10.90 4.09 7.71
C GLY A 314 11.55 2.98 6.90
N ASN A 315 12.67 3.24 6.21
CA ASN A 315 13.25 2.32 5.23
C ASN A 315 13.56 0.94 5.79
N LYS A 316 14.23 0.86 6.96
CA LYS A 316 14.51 -0.42 7.61
C LYS A 316 13.23 -1.21 7.92
N MET A 317 12.17 -0.53 8.37
CA MET A 317 10.90 -1.19 8.68
C MET A 317 10.19 -1.69 7.41
N ALA A 318 10.37 -1.00 6.29
CA ALA A 318 9.88 -1.40 4.98
C ALA A 318 10.65 -2.61 4.43
N ASP A 319 11.98 -2.61 4.54
CA ASP A 319 12.83 -3.73 4.13
C ASP A 319 12.50 -5.01 4.92
N GLU A 320 12.24 -4.89 6.22
CA GLU A 320 11.80 -6.02 7.08
C GLU A 320 10.44 -6.62 6.68
N LEU A 321 9.68 -5.93 5.84
CA LEU A 321 8.40 -6.38 5.28
C LEU A 321 8.47 -6.60 3.75
N ASP A 322 9.68 -6.59 3.16
CA ASP A 322 9.93 -6.74 1.72
C ASP A 322 9.23 -5.71 0.83
N TYR A 323 8.97 -4.51 1.36
CA TYR A 323 8.64 -3.35 0.54
C TYR A 323 9.91 -2.65 0.06
N VAL A 324 9.79 -1.95 -1.07
CA VAL A 324 10.86 -1.11 -1.62
C VAL A 324 10.64 0.34 -1.22
N PRO A 325 11.57 0.96 -0.46
CA PRO A 325 11.55 2.39 -0.18
C PRO A 325 11.60 3.27 -1.44
N MET A 326 11.02 4.46 -1.38
CA MET A 326 11.17 5.43 -2.46
C MET A 326 12.63 5.91 -2.55
N PRO A 327 13.21 6.00 -3.76
CA PRO A 327 14.56 6.55 -3.93
C PRO A 327 14.66 8.00 -3.44
N ALA A 328 15.78 8.38 -2.83
CA ALA A 328 15.98 9.73 -2.30
C ALA A 328 15.69 10.88 -3.29
N PRO A 329 16.04 10.77 -4.60
CA PRO A 329 15.64 11.79 -5.58
C PRO A 329 14.13 11.95 -5.73
N VAL A 330 13.35 10.87 -5.57
CA VAL A 330 11.89 10.88 -5.64
C VAL A 330 11.32 11.48 -4.36
N VAL A 331 11.85 11.13 -3.19
CA VAL A 331 11.47 11.75 -1.90
C VAL A 331 11.63 13.27 -1.96
N LYS A 332 12.79 13.75 -2.40
CA LYS A 332 13.05 15.19 -2.58
C LYS A 332 12.06 15.83 -3.55
N LEU A 333 11.74 15.17 -4.66
CA LEU A 333 10.75 15.66 -5.62
C LEU A 333 9.35 15.77 -4.99
N VAL A 334 8.95 14.81 -4.16
CA VAL A 334 7.68 14.83 -3.42
C VAL A 334 7.63 15.99 -2.44
N GLU A 335 8.64 16.16 -1.61
CA GLU A 335 8.74 17.26 -0.64
C GLU A 335 8.67 18.64 -1.33
N GLU A 336 9.39 18.81 -2.45
CA GLU A 336 9.32 20.03 -3.26
C GLU A 336 7.94 20.26 -3.86
N THR A 337 7.21 19.20 -4.19
CA THR A 337 5.84 19.29 -4.70
C THR A 337 4.87 19.67 -3.59
N TRP A 338 5.05 19.16 -2.36
CA TRP A 338 4.25 19.57 -1.19
C TRP A 338 4.34 21.07 -0.92
N LYS A 339 5.54 21.66 -0.96
CA LYS A 339 5.74 23.12 -0.78
C LYS A 339 4.96 23.95 -1.79
N LYS A 340 4.82 23.44 -3.02
CA LYS A 340 4.20 24.16 -4.13
C LYS A 340 2.69 24.00 -4.15
N GLU A 341 2.19 22.80 -3.86
CA GLU A 341 0.79 22.43 -4.12
C GLU A 341 -0.09 22.36 -2.88
N ILE A 342 0.45 22.13 -1.69
CA ILE A 342 -0.35 21.98 -0.46
C ILE A 342 -0.40 23.30 0.30
N LYS A 343 -1.58 23.94 0.32
CA LYS A 343 -1.78 25.29 0.83
C LYS A 343 -2.93 25.39 1.82
N ASP A 344 -2.84 26.34 2.75
CA ASP A 344 -3.95 26.76 3.61
C ASP A 344 -4.97 27.61 2.83
N SER A 345 -6.13 27.91 3.42
CA SER A 345 -7.23 28.66 2.77
C SER A 345 -6.86 30.09 2.32
N LYS A 346 -5.69 30.60 2.73
CA LYS A 346 -5.15 31.91 2.36
C LYS A 346 -4.09 31.79 1.26
N GLY A 347 -3.77 30.58 0.81
CA GLY A 347 -2.77 30.31 -0.22
C GLY A 347 -1.34 30.17 0.30
N ASN A 348 -1.13 30.12 1.62
CA ASN A 348 0.20 29.92 2.20
C ASN A 348 0.59 28.43 2.13
N PRO A 349 1.84 28.10 1.79
CA PRO A 349 2.34 26.73 1.87
C PRO A 349 2.23 26.15 3.29
N ILE A 350 1.74 24.92 3.41
CA ILE A 350 1.71 24.19 4.69
C ILE A 350 3.06 23.53 4.97
N TRP A 351 3.71 22.99 3.94
CA TRP A 351 5.05 22.42 4.03
C TRP A 351 6.11 23.48 3.71
N THR A 352 7.12 23.63 4.57
CA THR A 352 8.19 24.62 4.42
C THR A 352 9.55 24.02 4.76
N ASP A 353 10.64 24.68 4.36
CA ASP A 353 12.01 24.18 4.59
C ASP A 353 12.35 23.97 6.07
N SER A 354 11.71 24.70 6.99
CA SER A 354 11.90 24.53 8.42
C SER A 354 11.35 23.21 8.96
N MET A 355 10.53 22.51 8.18
CA MET A 355 9.88 21.26 8.55
C MET A 355 10.56 20.03 7.95
N LEU A 356 11.49 20.20 7.01
CA LEU A 356 12.30 19.10 6.49
C LEU A 356 13.08 18.48 7.65
N GLN A 357 12.91 17.17 7.87
CA GLN A 357 13.78 16.44 8.78
C GLN A 357 15.23 16.53 8.23
N LYS A 358 16.17 16.94 9.08
CA LYS A 358 17.61 16.94 8.74
C LYS A 358 18.23 15.57 8.93
#